data_AF-A0A948PRP0-F1
#
_entry.id   AF-A0A948PRP0-F1
#
_cell.length_a   1.000
_cell.length_b   1.000
_cell.length_c   1.000
_cell.angle_alpha   90.00
_cell.angle_beta   90.00
_cell.angle_gamma   90.00
#
_symmetry.space_group_name_H-M   'P 1'
#
loop_
_entity.id
_entity.type
_entity.pdbx_description
1 polymer ?
#
loop_
_entity_poly.entity_id
_entity_poly.type
_entity_poly.pdbx_seq_one_letter_code
_entity_poly.pdbx_strand_id
1 'polypeptide(L)'
;MIKWVFFLALLIPFLGDCERYSLLFPSKLGMEEGSQDLITAHSLVNRGFDSIPILKEQGFLRIIKGLLLDIPISLWTTTLQHEYFGHGARARELEVSVSYRLYLPWEYWPFGNKRAYTYYNTGYPEDIEQRLFLIVGGIESNNVLAHILANRIYRGNAHCGEHLFFCINKLYINGYIGSTPDPNSCPEGFKKEAEAGGDIANYLIQMEVMKNRGYPEIPNQSIKESYAKLRRESLWNILDPLVALSIYSVGKYWLFGEEMTPISLKFIPSTRFNLTPIGSEAYLDLYTRKGQIYLRYGEGQKGDFYGGGIGIDRMPIKEDLSVGCNIDWWHQPITGDGYNLEIGLTKDIADWLGFSAKTGFKGKGYLMGKGFSEGGYGAIGIDLIF
;
A
#
# COMPACT_ATOMS: atom_id res chain seq x y z
N MET A 1 10.25 -8.19 16.01
CA MET A 1 10.21 -9.22 14.95
C MET A 1 10.11 -10.64 15.50
N ILE A 2 11.05 -11.13 16.33
CA ILE A 2 11.06 -12.54 16.83
C ILE A 2 9.75 -12.98 17.52
N LYS A 3 9.06 -12.10 18.25
CA LYS A 3 7.77 -12.42 18.89
C LYS A 3 6.60 -12.64 17.91
N TRP A 4 6.66 -12.07 16.70
CA TRP A 4 5.63 -12.24 15.68
C TRP A 4 5.73 -13.60 14.98
N VAL A 5 6.94 -14.11 14.76
CA VAL A 5 7.19 -15.44 14.17
C VAL A 5 6.57 -16.55 15.02
N PHE A 6 6.65 -16.43 16.36
CA PHE A 6 6.02 -17.39 17.28
C PHE A 6 4.48 -17.34 17.25
N PHE A 7 3.89 -16.15 17.09
CA PHE A 7 2.43 -16.03 16.97
C PHE A 7 1.92 -16.62 15.64
N LEU A 8 2.65 -16.40 14.55
CA LEU A 8 2.35 -16.98 13.23
C LEU A 8 2.44 -18.52 13.24
N ALA A 9 3.40 -19.09 13.97
CA ALA A 9 3.56 -20.54 14.11
C ALA A 9 2.36 -21.22 14.78
N LEU A 10 1.63 -20.51 15.66
CA LEU A 10 0.44 -21.05 16.34
C LEU A 10 -0.80 -21.09 15.45
N LEU A 11 -0.81 -20.36 14.33
CA LEU A 11 -1.93 -20.30 13.40
C LEU A 11 -1.84 -21.33 12.27
N ILE A 12 -0.69 -22.02 12.15
CA ILE A 12 -0.41 -23.04 11.12
C ILE A 12 -1.48 -24.15 11.01
N PRO A 13 -2.05 -24.70 12.10
CA PRO A 13 -3.02 -25.80 12.00
C PRO A 13 -4.36 -25.43 11.35
N PHE A 14 -4.62 -24.13 11.14
CA PHE A 14 -5.92 -23.61 10.69
C PHE A 14 -5.93 -23.19 9.21
N LEU A 15 -4.87 -23.52 8.48
CA LEU A 15 -4.66 -23.09 7.10
C LEU A 15 -5.14 -24.18 6.14
N GLY A 16 -6.11 -23.83 5.29
CA GLY A 16 -6.65 -24.71 4.25
C GLY A 16 -5.84 -24.65 2.95
N ASP A 17 -6.27 -25.45 1.98
CA ASP A 17 -5.51 -25.75 0.77
C ASP A 17 -5.27 -24.55 -0.18
N CYS A 18 -4.09 -24.53 -0.79
CA CYS A 18 -3.61 -23.80 -1.98
C CYS A 18 -3.21 -22.31 -1.86
N GLU A 19 -2.58 -21.86 -0.77
CA GLU A 19 -2.03 -20.50 -0.68
C GLU A 19 -0.58 -20.41 -0.18
N ARG A 20 0.17 -19.50 -0.82
CA ARG A 20 1.53 -19.16 -0.41
C ARG A 20 1.56 -17.83 0.34
N TYR A 21 2.15 -17.86 1.53
CA TYR A 21 2.41 -16.71 2.38
C TYR A 21 3.91 -16.46 2.49
N SER A 22 4.35 -15.24 2.18
CA SER A 22 5.76 -14.89 2.20
C SER A 22 6.04 -13.98 3.41
N LEU A 23 7.11 -14.28 4.14
CA LEU A 23 7.70 -13.42 5.15
C LEU A 23 9.08 -12.99 4.67
N LEU A 24 9.24 -11.70 4.38
CA LEU A 24 10.45 -11.15 3.78
C LEU A 24 11.29 -10.39 4.83
N PHE A 25 12.59 -10.61 4.78
CA PHE A 25 13.61 -9.99 5.62
C PHE A 25 14.50 -9.12 4.73
N PRO A 26 14.12 -7.85 4.49
CA PRO A 26 14.91 -6.96 3.66
C PRO A 26 16.14 -6.45 4.39
N SER A 27 17.17 -6.03 3.64
CA SER A 27 18.34 -5.36 4.21
C SER A 27 17.99 -4.01 4.86
N LYS A 28 16.94 -3.35 4.36
CA LYS A 28 16.30 -2.17 4.94
C LYS A 28 14.79 -2.39 4.89
N LEU A 29 14.08 -2.22 6.01
CA LEU A 29 12.62 -2.39 6.07
C LEU A 29 11.89 -1.44 5.09
N GLY A 30 11.57 -1.95 3.90
CA GLY A 30 10.91 -1.25 2.80
C GLY A 30 9.38 -1.44 2.77
N MET A 31 8.72 -0.68 1.89
CA MET A 31 7.26 -0.66 1.75
C MET A 31 6.71 -1.96 1.18
N GLU A 32 7.39 -2.54 0.19
CA GLU A 32 6.95 -3.75 -0.50
C GLU A 32 7.06 -4.99 0.38
N GLU A 33 8.19 -5.15 1.07
CA GLU A 33 8.39 -6.27 1.99
C GLU A 33 7.45 -6.17 3.19
N GLY A 34 7.32 -4.95 3.76
CA GLY A 34 6.33 -4.69 4.81
C GLY A 34 4.91 -5.00 4.38
N SER A 35 4.54 -4.65 3.14
CA SER A 35 3.22 -4.97 2.58
C SER A 35 2.99 -6.48 2.50
N GLN A 36 3.97 -7.25 2.02
CA GLN A 36 3.85 -8.72 1.94
C GLN A 36 3.72 -9.35 3.32
N ASP A 37 4.53 -8.92 4.29
CA ASP A 37 4.47 -9.39 5.67
C ASP A 37 3.09 -9.10 6.31
N LEU A 38 2.56 -7.90 6.09
CA LEU A 38 1.25 -7.51 6.62
C LEU A 38 0.10 -8.24 5.94
N ILE A 39 0.14 -8.44 4.61
CA ILE A 39 -0.85 -9.25 3.90
C ILE A 39 -0.84 -10.68 4.42
N THR A 40 0.36 -11.26 4.61
CA THR A 40 0.52 -12.59 5.21
C THR A 40 -0.10 -12.65 6.60
N ALA A 41 0.29 -11.75 7.51
CA ALA A 41 -0.23 -11.74 8.87
C ALA A 41 -1.76 -11.51 8.91
N HIS A 42 -2.27 -10.58 8.11
CA HIS A 42 -3.69 -10.28 8.00
C HIS A 42 -4.50 -11.48 7.51
N SER A 43 -4.01 -12.17 6.48
CA SER A 43 -4.67 -13.36 5.92
C SER A 43 -4.75 -14.49 6.95
N LEU A 44 -3.64 -14.77 7.64
CA LEU A 44 -3.57 -15.81 8.66
C LEU A 44 -4.51 -15.54 9.84
N VAL A 45 -4.61 -14.28 10.27
CA VAL A 45 -5.54 -13.88 11.34
C VAL A 45 -6.99 -14.07 10.90
N ASN A 46 -7.37 -13.61 9.69
CA ASN A 46 -8.74 -13.77 9.20
C ASN A 46 -9.13 -15.24 9.08
N ARG A 47 -8.29 -16.05 8.43
CA ARG A 47 -8.51 -17.50 8.28
C ARG A 47 -8.60 -18.21 9.63
N GLY A 48 -7.75 -17.81 10.58
CA GLY A 48 -7.82 -18.28 11.96
C GLY A 48 -9.21 -18.05 12.57
N PHE A 49 -9.79 -16.87 12.39
CA PHE A 49 -11.17 -16.60 12.86
C PHE A 49 -12.23 -17.38 12.06
N ASP A 50 -12.07 -17.51 10.75
CA ASP A 50 -13.03 -18.24 9.90
C ASP A 50 -12.99 -19.77 10.13
N SER A 51 -11.93 -20.28 10.75
CA SER A 51 -11.84 -21.67 11.21
C SER A 51 -12.76 -22.00 12.39
N ILE A 52 -13.30 -20.99 13.08
CA ILE A 52 -14.19 -21.18 14.24
C ILE A 52 -15.60 -21.57 13.73
N PRO A 53 -16.10 -22.80 14.00
CA PRO A 53 -17.31 -23.33 13.34
C PRO A 53 -18.56 -22.45 13.48
N ILE A 54 -18.77 -21.85 14.66
CA ILE A 54 -19.95 -21.01 14.92
C ILE A 54 -19.98 -19.75 14.04
N LEU A 55 -18.82 -19.21 13.69
CA LEU A 55 -18.70 -18.05 12.80
C LEU A 55 -18.93 -18.46 11.35
N LYS A 56 -18.55 -19.68 10.96
CA LYS A 56 -18.69 -20.19 9.59
C LYS A 56 -20.14 -20.50 9.22
N GLU A 57 -20.91 -21.11 10.11
CA GLU A 57 -22.22 -21.68 9.79
C GLU A 57 -23.37 -20.65 9.82
N GLN A 58 -23.26 -19.57 10.59
CA GLN A 58 -24.36 -18.62 10.82
C GLN A 58 -24.12 -17.28 10.12
N GLY A 59 -24.93 -16.96 9.10
CA GLY A 59 -24.75 -15.73 8.29
C GLY A 59 -24.78 -14.44 9.10
N PHE A 60 -25.63 -14.33 10.11
CA PHE A 60 -25.65 -13.16 10.99
C PHE A 60 -24.35 -13.00 11.80
N LEU A 61 -23.76 -14.11 12.26
CA LEU A 61 -22.48 -14.07 12.99
C LEU A 61 -21.31 -13.70 12.08
N ARG A 62 -21.33 -14.07 10.79
CA ARG A 62 -20.34 -13.59 9.81
C ARG A 62 -20.39 -12.07 9.64
N ILE A 63 -21.59 -11.49 9.57
CA ILE A 63 -21.75 -10.02 9.51
C ILE A 63 -21.21 -9.37 10.78
N ILE A 64 -21.54 -9.90 11.96
CA ILE A 64 -20.99 -9.38 13.23
C ILE A 64 -19.46 -9.48 13.25
N LYS A 65 -18.89 -10.61 12.86
CA LYS A 65 -17.43 -10.80 12.73
C LYS A 65 -16.83 -9.79 11.75
N GLY A 66 -17.46 -9.60 10.58
CA GLY A 66 -17.05 -8.62 9.59
C GLY A 66 -16.97 -7.19 10.16
N LEU A 67 -18.01 -6.77 10.89
CA LEU A 67 -18.10 -5.43 11.49
C LEU A 67 -17.18 -5.24 12.70
N LEU A 68 -17.06 -6.23 13.57
CA LEU A 68 -16.36 -6.10 14.86
C LEU A 68 -14.90 -6.59 14.82
N LEU A 69 -14.52 -7.41 13.84
CA LEU A 69 -13.17 -7.96 13.69
C LEU A 69 -12.55 -7.59 12.34
N ASP A 70 -13.15 -7.98 11.21
CA ASP A 70 -12.49 -7.86 9.90
C ASP A 70 -12.22 -6.40 9.52
N ILE A 71 -13.20 -5.50 9.69
CA ILE A 71 -13.02 -4.08 9.44
C ILE A 71 -11.98 -3.47 10.40
N PRO A 72 -12.11 -3.59 11.75
CA PRO A 72 -11.12 -3.04 12.66
C PRO A 72 -9.69 -3.57 12.42
N ILE A 73 -9.52 -4.87 12.18
CA ILE A 73 -8.21 -5.46 11.87
C ILE A 73 -7.66 -4.86 10.59
N SER A 74 -8.47 -4.75 9.53
CA SER A 74 -8.04 -4.18 8.26
C SER A 74 -7.67 -2.69 8.36
N LEU A 75 -8.45 -1.90 9.10
CA LEU A 75 -8.14 -0.48 9.37
C LEU A 75 -6.85 -0.33 10.18
N TRP A 76 -6.68 -1.15 11.20
CA TRP A 76 -5.48 -1.13 12.05
C TRP A 76 -4.23 -1.52 11.25
N THR A 77 -4.30 -2.58 10.45
CA THR A 77 -3.19 -3.02 9.59
C THR A 77 -2.87 -1.97 8.52
N THR A 78 -3.89 -1.31 7.95
CA THR A 78 -3.70 -0.17 7.04
C THR A 78 -2.97 0.99 7.73
N THR A 79 -3.32 1.27 8.98
CA THR A 79 -2.67 2.33 9.76
C THR A 79 -1.21 1.96 10.08
N LEU A 80 -0.95 0.70 10.43
CA LEU A 80 0.40 0.20 10.62
C LEU A 80 1.23 0.31 9.32
N GLN A 81 0.63 -0.02 8.18
CA GLN A 81 1.24 0.14 6.87
C GLN A 81 1.59 1.61 6.59
N HIS A 82 0.66 2.52 6.86
CA HIS A 82 0.83 3.97 6.68
C HIS A 82 1.97 4.53 7.53
N GLU A 83 1.93 4.27 8.84
CA GLU A 83 2.88 4.87 9.79
C GLU A 83 4.25 4.19 9.76
N TYR A 84 4.29 2.86 9.92
CA TYR A 84 5.55 2.15 10.17
C TYR A 84 6.30 1.78 8.89
N PHE A 85 5.56 1.30 7.89
CA PHE A 85 6.11 0.91 6.60
C PHE A 85 6.02 2.01 5.55
N GLY A 86 5.26 3.09 5.81
CA GLY A 86 5.22 4.28 4.98
C GLY A 86 6.19 5.34 5.46
N HIS A 87 5.71 6.24 6.32
CA HIS A 87 6.54 7.29 6.92
C HIS A 87 7.83 6.74 7.53
N GLY A 88 7.71 5.64 8.28
CA GLY A 88 8.86 4.97 8.90
C GLY A 88 9.87 4.42 7.91
N ALA A 89 9.43 3.88 6.75
CA ALA A 89 10.37 3.41 5.73
C ALA A 89 11.14 4.58 5.12
N ARG A 90 10.44 5.67 4.78
CA ARG A 90 11.06 6.89 4.24
C ARG A 90 12.02 7.53 5.25
N ALA A 91 11.64 7.55 6.53
CA ALA A 91 12.50 8.03 7.60
C ALA A 91 13.80 7.22 7.71
N ARG A 92 13.71 5.88 7.69
CA ARG A 92 14.90 5.01 7.74
C ARG A 92 15.82 5.20 6.52
N GLU A 93 15.25 5.43 5.35
CA GLU A 93 16.03 5.70 4.13
C GLU A 93 16.78 7.03 4.21
N LEU A 94 16.19 8.03 4.85
CA LEU A 94 16.76 9.35 5.05
C LEU A 94 17.50 9.51 6.40
N GLU A 95 17.74 8.40 7.11
CA GLU A 95 18.42 8.38 8.40
C GLU A 95 17.78 9.28 9.48
N VAL A 96 16.46 9.50 9.36
CA VAL A 96 15.65 10.27 10.31
C VAL A 96 15.24 9.37 11.46
N SER A 97 15.50 9.82 12.70
CA SER A 97 15.03 9.11 13.89
C SER A 97 13.54 9.29 14.05
N VAL A 98 12.81 8.19 14.19
CA VAL A 98 11.35 8.20 14.34
C VAL A 98 10.88 7.43 15.56
N SER A 99 9.75 7.89 16.12
CA SER A 99 8.95 7.11 17.06
C SER A 99 7.51 7.02 16.56
N TYR A 100 6.80 5.97 16.95
CA TYR A 100 5.45 5.71 16.47
C TYR A 100 4.49 5.70 17.66
N ARG A 101 3.27 6.17 17.43
CA ARG A 101 2.17 5.85 18.32
C ARG A 101 1.06 5.18 17.54
N LEU A 102 0.82 3.93 17.89
CA LEU A 102 -0.28 3.12 17.39
C LEU A 102 -1.21 2.84 18.55
N TYR A 103 -2.50 3.00 18.31
CA TYR A 103 -3.57 2.61 19.20
C TYR A 103 -4.13 1.24 18.82
N LEU A 104 -5.01 0.69 19.65
CA LEU A 104 -5.70 -0.56 19.36
C LEU A 104 -6.83 -0.33 18.35
N PRO A 105 -7.24 -1.35 17.55
CA PRO A 105 -8.23 -1.18 16.48
C PRO A 105 -9.51 -0.45 16.91
N TRP A 106 -10.06 -0.80 18.07
CA TRP A 106 -11.30 -0.20 18.59
C TRP A 106 -11.16 1.25 19.07
N GLU A 107 -9.94 1.75 19.24
CA GLU A 107 -9.67 3.15 19.62
C GLU A 107 -9.69 4.10 18.41
N TYR A 108 -9.73 3.58 17.18
CA TYR A 108 -9.85 4.38 15.95
C TYR A 108 -11.30 4.47 15.47
N TRP A 109 -11.92 3.33 15.22
CA TRP A 109 -13.28 3.19 14.70
C TRP A 109 -13.80 1.77 15.01
N PRO A 110 -15.10 1.57 15.28
CA PRO A 110 -16.17 2.57 15.34
C PRO A 110 -16.29 3.29 16.69
N PHE A 111 -15.53 2.89 17.71
CA PHE A 111 -15.76 3.34 19.09
C PHE A 111 -14.84 4.46 19.57
N GLY A 112 -13.86 4.87 18.76
CA GLY A 112 -12.86 5.87 19.14
C GLY A 112 -12.68 6.97 18.11
N ASN A 113 -11.73 7.85 18.40
CA ASN A 113 -11.36 8.99 17.55
C ASN A 113 -9.83 9.26 17.60
N LYS A 114 -9.06 8.30 18.10
CA LYS A 114 -7.60 8.46 18.19
C LYS A 114 -7.00 8.32 16.80
N ARG A 115 -5.92 9.06 16.55
CA ARG A 115 -5.16 9.01 15.30
C ARG A 115 -3.78 8.46 15.60
N ALA A 116 -3.30 7.55 14.77
CA ALA A 116 -1.90 7.16 14.81
C ALA A 116 -1.04 8.29 14.24
N TYR A 117 0.24 8.24 14.56
CA TYR A 117 1.20 9.18 14.00
C TYR A 117 2.63 8.67 14.14
N THR A 118 3.45 9.13 13.21
CA THR A 118 4.91 9.03 13.21
C THR A 118 5.51 10.36 13.64
N TYR A 119 6.28 10.34 14.72
CA TYR A 119 7.05 11.51 15.17
C TYR A 119 8.46 11.43 14.60
N TYR A 120 8.89 12.52 13.95
CA TYR A 120 10.27 12.71 13.51
C TYR A 120 11.06 13.41 14.63
N ASN A 121 11.88 12.65 15.36
CA ASN A 121 12.55 13.13 16.57
C ASN A 121 13.77 14.01 16.23
N THR A 122 14.67 13.49 15.39
CA THR A 122 15.93 14.14 15.00
C THR A 122 16.25 13.84 13.55
N GLY A 123 16.97 14.77 12.90
CA GLY A 123 17.39 14.63 11.50
C GLY A 123 16.29 14.92 10.49
N TYR A 124 15.20 15.60 10.88
CA TYR A 124 14.17 15.98 9.92
C TYR A 124 14.79 16.84 8.80
N PRO A 125 14.64 16.45 7.52
CA PRO A 125 15.33 17.10 6.41
C PRO A 125 15.06 18.60 6.32
N GLU A 126 16.06 19.38 5.90
CA GLU A 126 15.83 20.77 5.46
C GLU A 126 15.36 20.84 4.01
N ASP A 127 15.81 19.88 3.18
CA ASP A 127 15.43 19.78 1.78
C ASP A 127 13.94 19.45 1.61
N ILE A 128 13.26 20.22 0.77
CA ILE A 128 11.82 20.12 0.56
C ILE A 128 11.46 18.81 -0.15
N GLU A 129 12.29 18.34 -1.09
CA GLU A 129 12.01 17.09 -1.82
C GLU A 129 12.07 15.89 -0.86
N GLN A 130 13.05 15.85 0.05
CA GLN A 130 13.13 14.86 1.12
C GLN A 130 11.95 14.96 2.12
N ARG A 131 11.49 16.17 2.48
CA ARG A 131 10.29 16.33 3.32
C ARG A 131 9.05 15.80 2.63
N LEU A 132 8.85 16.15 1.36
CA LEU A 132 7.74 15.65 0.56
C LEU A 132 7.77 14.13 0.48
N PHE A 133 8.97 13.53 0.34
CA PHE A 133 9.15 12.09 0.36
C PHE A 133 8.72 11.44 1.69
N LEU A 134 9.05 12.05 2.84
CA LEU A 134 8.53 11.61 4.13
C LEU A 134 7.00 11.71 4.20
N ILE A 135 6.43 12.84 3.78
CA ILE A 135 4.99 13.12 3.86
C ILE A 135 4.17 12.15 3.01
N VAL A 136 4.58 11.89 1.76
CA VAL A 136 3.81 10.98 0.89
C VAL A 136 3.95 9.51 1.29
N GLY A 137 4.94 9.17 2.14
CA GLY A 137 5.31 7.80 2.47
C GLY A 137 4.14 6.94 2.97
N GLY A 138 3.25 7.48 3.81
CA GLY A 138 2.10 6.71 4.32
C GLY A 138 1.08 6.35 3.25
N ILE A 139 0.70 7.32 2.42
CA ILE A 139 -0.22 7.10 1.30
C ILE A 139 0.41 6.18 0.24
N GLU A 140 1.69 6.39 -0.02
CA GLU A 140 2.46 5.58 -0.96
C GLU A 140 2.49 4.11 -0.55
N SER A 141 2.77 3.82 0.73
CA SER A 141 2.87 2.46 1.24
C SER A 141 1.54 1.72 1.18
N ASN A 142 0.42 2.40 1.42
CA ASN A 142 -0.93 1.83 1.25
C ASN A 142 -1.22 1.53 -0.23
N ASN A 143 -0.78 2.38 -1.16
CA ASN A 143 -0.90 2.13 -2.60
C ASN A 143 -0.05 0.94 -3.07
N VAL A 144 1.15 0.77 -2.52
CA VAL A 144 2.01 -0.40 -2.76
C VAL A 144 1.31 -1.68 -2.27
N LEU A 145 0.74 -1.64 -1.07
CA LEU A 145 0.00 -2.78 -0.51
C LEU A 145 -1.21 -3.13 -1.37
N ALA A 146 -2.03 -2.14 -1.76
CA ALA A 146 -3.19 -2.34 -2.61
C ALA A 146 -2.81 -2.95 -3.97
N HIS A 147 -1.66 -2.59 -4.54
CA HIS A 147 -1.15 -3.17 -5.78
C HIS A 147 -0.81 -4.65 -5.63
N ILE A 148 -0.15 -5.03 -4.53
CA ILE A 148 0.18 -6.44 -4.25
C ILE A 148 -1.09 -7.26 -4.05
N LEU A 149 -2.08 -6.71 -3.32
CA LEU A 149 -3.37 -7.35 -3.14
C LEU A 149 -4.16 -7.49 -4.45
N ALA A 150 -4.17 -6.47 -5.31
CA ALA A 150 -4.82 -6.54 -6.62
C ALA A 150 -4.29 -7.71 -7.46
N ASN A 151 -2.96 -7.89 -7.46
CA ASN A 151 -2.29 -9.02 -8.10
C ASN A 151 -2.73 -10.38 -7.52
N ARG A 152 -2.82 -10.51 -6.19
CA ARG A 152 -3.28 -11.73 -5.51
C ARG A 152 -4.74 -12.03 -5.82
N ILE A 153 -5.61 -11.03 -5.72
CA ILE A 153 -7.04 -11.11 -6.04
C ILE A 153 -7.24 -11.58 -7.48
N TYR A 154 -6.54 -10.98 -8.43
CA TYR A 154 -6.70 -11.34 -9.82
C TYR A 154 -6.25 -12.78 -10.14
N ARG A 155 -5.23 -13.28 -9.43
CA ARG A 155 -4.80 -14.68 -9.53
C ARG A 155 -5.79 -15.69 -8.95
N GLY A 156 -6.78 -15.22 -8.20
CA GLY A 156 -7.79 -16.06 -7.56
C GLY A 156 -7.32 -16.72 -6.26
N ASN A 157 -6.29 -16.15 -5.62
CA ASN A 157 -5.67 -16.67 -4.40
C ASN A 157 -5.90 -15.72 -3.21
N ALA A 158 -6.99 -14.96 -3.24
CA ALA A 158 -7.29 -13.98 -2.20
C ALA A 158 -8.51 -14.42 -1.40
N HIS A 159 -8.36 -14.38 -0.08
CA HIS A 159 -9.46 -14.54 0.87
C HIS A 159 -10.39 -13.32 0.86
N CYS A 160 -11.65 -13.46 1.24
CA CYS A 160 -12.59 -12.32 1.37
C CYS A 160 -12.05 -11.18 2.26
N GLY A 161 -11.30 -11.50 3.32
CA GLY A 161 -10.64 -10.51 4.17
C GLY A 161 -9.59 -9.68 3.41
N GLU A 162 -8.88 -10.27 2.46
CA GLU A 162 -7.91 -9.58 1.60
C GLU A 162 -8.63 -8.65 0.60
N HIS A 163 -9.82 -8.99 0.13
CA HIS A 163 -10.65 -8.09 -0.67
C HIS A 163 -11.09 -6.84 0.12
N LEU A 164 -11.49 -7.01 1.38
CA LEU A 164 -11.79 -5.88 2.27
C LEU A 164 -10.54 -5.02 2.50
N PHE A 165 -9.41 -5.66 2.77
CA PHE A 165 -8.14 -4.99 3.01
C PHE A 165 -7.66 -4.22 1.78
N PHE A 166 -7.85 -4.78 0.59
CA PHE A 166 -7.63 -4.11 -0.69
C PHE A 166 -8.49 -2.85 -0.83
N CYS A 167 -9.81 -2.95 -0.63
CA CYS A 167 -10.71 -1.80 -0.74
C CYS A 167 -10.33 -0.66 0.20
N ILE A 168 -10.00 -0.98 1.45
CA ILE A 168 -9.59 0.01 2.46
C ILE A 168 -8.31 0.74 2.03
N ASN A 169 -7.28 0.01 1.59
CA ASN A 169 -6.02 0.61 1.16
C ASN A 169 -6.16 1.37 -0.15
N LYS A 170 -6.89 0.81 -1.12
CA LYS A 170 -7.10 1.42 -2.45
C LYS A 170 -7.84 2.74 -2.35
N LEU A 171 -8.85 2.83 -1.48
CA LEU A 171 -9.66 4.03 -1.28
C LEU A 171 -9.15 4.91 -0.13
N TYR A 172 -8.03 4.55 0.51
CA TYR A 172 -7.48 5.28 1.64
C TYR A 172 -7.22 6.75 1.27
N ILE A 173 -6.52 6.99 0.16
CA ILE A 173 -6.21 8.35 -0.32
C ILE A 173 -7.49 9.16 -0.63
N ASN A 174 -8.53 8.54 -1.18
CA ASN A 174 -9.82 9.20 -1.45
C ASN A 174 -10.47 9.67 -0.15
N GLY A 175 -10.55 8.77 0.83
CA GLY A 175 -11.07 9.07 2.15
C GLY A 175 -10.26 10.16 2.84
N TYR A 176 -8.93 10.07 2.76
CA TYR A 176 -8.02 10.96 3.46
C TYR A 176 -8.01 12.39 2.90
N ILE A 177 -8.02 12.54 1.57
CA ILE A 177 -8.23 13.83 0.91
C ILE A 177 -9.63 14.37 1.26
N GLY A 178 -10.66 13.52 1.20
CA GLY A 178 -12.04 13.91 1.48
C GLY A 178 -12.29 14.33 2.94
N SER A 179 -11.56 13.75 3.90
CA SER A 179 -11.63 14.09 5.33
C SER A 179 -10.75 15.28 5.71
N THR A 180 -9.79 15.65 4.88
CA THR A 180 -8.97 16.85 5.10
C THR A 180 -9.86 18.09 4.97
N PRO A 181 -9.89 19.02 5.94
CA PRO A 181 -10.74 20.21 5.87
C PRO A 181 -10.48 21.00 4.58
N ASP A 182 -11.54 21.35 3.87
CA ASP A 182 -11.41 22.04 2.58
C ASP A 182 -10.86 23.47 2.81
N PRO A 183 -9.71 23.84 2.22
CA PRO A 183 -9.09 25.15 2.42
C PRO A 183 -9.93 26.33 1.90
N ASN A 184 -10.93 26.08 1.05
CA ASN A 184 -11.83 27.10 0.55
C ASN A 184 -13.00 27.36 1.52
N SER A 185 -13.62 26.32 2.04
CA SER A 185 -14.81 26.44 2.91
C SER A 185 -14.48 26.41 4.41
N CYS A 186 -13.33 25.87 4.82
CA CYS A 186 -12.89 25.76 6.21
C CYS A 186 -11.38 26.06 6.35
N PRO A 187 -10.92 27.30 6.05
CA PRO A 187 -9.50 27.65 6.05
C PRO A 187 -8.83 27.45 7.41
N GLU A 188 -9.50 27.81 8.52
CA GLU A 188 -8.97 27.60 9.87
C GLU A 188 -8.85 26.13 10.25
N GLY A 189 -9.78 25.28 9.77
CA GLY A 189 -9.69 23.84 9.95
C GLY A 189 -8.50 23.26 9.19
N PHE A 190 -8.26 23.74 7.97
CA PHE A 190 -7.12 23.31 7.16
C PHE A 190 -5.79 23.69 7.83
N LYS A 191 -5.67 24.91 8.37
CA LYS A 191 -4.48 25.33 9.14
C LYS A 191 -4.22 24.43 10.34
N LYS A 192 -5.26 24.16 11.15
CA LYS A 192 -5.14 23.25 12.30
C LYS A 192 -4.72 21.84 11.92
N GLU A 193 -5.25 21.31 10.81
CA GLU A 193 -4.85 20.00 10.29
C GLU A 193 -3.38 19.99 9.86
N ALA A 194 -2.92 21.05 9.19
CA ALA A 194 -1.51 21.21 8.82
C ALA A 194 -0.59 21.27 10.06
N GLU A 195 -0.95 22.08 11.06
CA GLU A 195 -0.23 22.20 12.34
C GLU A 195 -0.21 20.88 13.12
N ALA A 196 -1.28 20.08 13.01
CA ALA A 196 -1.37 18.75 13.61
C ALA A 196 -0.61 17.67 12.84
N GLY A 197 0.02 18.01 11.71
CA GLY A 197 0.82 17.07 10.92
C GLY A 197 0.02 16.26 9.89
N GLY A 198 -1.19 16.66 9.51
CA GLY A 198 -1.98 15.92 8.51
C GLY A 198 -1.31 15.90 7.14
N ASP A 199 -1.17 14.72 6.52
CA ASP A 199 -0.30 14.56 5.35
C ASP A 199 -0.77 15.36 4.15
N ILE A 200 -2.08 15.39 3.84
CA ILE A 200 -2.60 16.09 2.66
C ILE A 200 -2.39 17.60 2.79
N ALA A 201 -2.66 18.16 3.98
CA ALA A 201 -2.48 19.59 4.23
C ALA A 201 -0.99 19.96 4.14
N ASN A 202 -0.12 19.18 4.79
CA ASN A 202 1.33 19.38 4.73
C ASN A 202 1.89 19.19 3.32
N TYR A 203 1.43 18.18 2.57
CA TYR A 203 1.80 17.95 1.18
C TYR A 203 1.51 19.17 0.32
N LEU A 204 0.28 19.70 0.38
CA LEU A 204 -0.11 20.89 -0.40
C LEU A 204 0.73 22.12 -0.03
N ILE A 205 1.03 22.31 1.25
CA ILE A 205 1.89 23.41 1.70
C ILE A 205 3.32 23.23 1.17
N GLN A 206 3.93 22.05 1.32
CA GLN A 206 5.31 21.82 0.86
C GLN A 206 5.42 21.93 -0.67
N MET A 207 4.42 21.47 -1.41
CA MET A 207 4.34 21.65 -2.87
C MET A 207 4.31 23.13 -3.26
N GLU A 208 3.57 23.96 -2.51
CA GLU A 208 3.53 25.41 -2.72
C GLU A 208 4.85 26.10 -2.34
N VAL A 209 5.52 25.67 -1.27
CA VAL A 209 6.85 26.15 -0.90
C VAL A 209 7.86 25.81 -2.00
N MET A 210 7.82 24.59 -2.54
CA MET A 210 8.68 24.17 -3.65
C MET A 210 8.47 25.04 -4.90
N LYS A 211 7.22 25.42 -5.18
CA LYS A 211 6.84 26.28 -6.31
C LYS A 211 7.34 27.73 -6.15
N ASN A 212 7.13 28.33 -4.97
CA ASN A 212 7.34 29.77 -4.77
C ASN A 212 8.66 30.14 -4.07
N ARG A 213 9.45 29.15 -3.59
CA ARG A 213 10.69 29.36 -2.82
C ARG A 213 10.51 30.20 -1.56
N GLY A 214 9.38 30.03 -0.88
CA GLY A 214 9.06 30.72 0.38
C GLY A 214 7.81 30.15 1.05
N TYR A 215 7.63 30.41 2.34
CA TYR A 215 6.43 30.01 3.08
C TYR A 215 5.25 30.92 2.69
N PRO A 216 4.21 30.37 2.05
CA PRO A 216 3.05 31.16 1.64
C PRO A 216 2.18 31.54 2.83
N GLU A 217 1.30 32.53 2.65
CA GLU A 217 0.10 32.62 3.48
C GLU A 217 -0.76 31.37 3.23
N ILE A 218 -1.26 30.75 4.30
CA ILE A 218 -1.98 29.47 4.22
C ILE A 218 -3.42 29.69 4.71
N PRO A 219 -4.44 29.15 4.02
CA PRO A 219 -4.40 28.67 2.63
C PRO A 219 -4.47 29.82 1.62
N ASN A 220 -3.58 29.85 0.63
CA ASN A 220 -3.66 30.75 -0.53
C ASN A 220 -4.51 30.14 -1.67
N GLN A 221 -4.69 30.90 -2.76
CA GLN A 221 -5.46 30.46 -3.92
C GLN A 221 -4.87 29.21 -4.62
N SER A 222 -3.55 29.11 -4.74
CA SER A 222 -2.84 27.97 -5.36
C SER A 222 -3.08 26.67 -4.57
N ILE A 223 -3.09 26.73 -3.23
CA ILE A 223 -3.42 25.60 -2.35
C ILE A 223 -4.86 25.14 -2.56
N LYS A 224 -5.82 26.09 -2.67
CA LYS A 224 -7.23 25.76 -2.90
C LYS A 224 -7.44 25.05 -4.25
N GLU A 225 -6.81 25.55 -5.30
CA GLU A 225 -6.86 24.95 -6.63
C GLU A 225 -6.21 23.55 -6.65
N SER A 226 -5.05 23.41 -6.00
CA SER A 226 -4.35 22.13 -5.87
C SER A 226 -5.18 21.11 -5.09
N TYR A 227 -5.82 21.52 -3.99
CA TYR A 227 -6.73 20.64 -3.24
C TYR A 227 -7.92 20.16 -4.09
N ALA A 228 -8.57 21.08 -4.83
CA ALA A 228 -9.67 20.73 -5.73
C ALA A 228 -9.21 19.80 -6.86
N LYS A 229 -8.01 19.99 -7.39
CA LYS A 229 -7.35 19.09 -8.36
C LYS A 229 -7.15 17.70 -7.75
N LEU A 230 -6.53 17.58 -6.58
CA LEU A 230 -6.31 16.30 -5.90
C LEU A 230 -7.63 15.55 -5.66
N ARG A 231 -8.68 16.25 -5.22
CA ARG A 231 -10.01 15.64 -5.06
C ARG A 231 -10.52 15.03 -6.36
N ARG A 232 -10.47 15.78 -7.45
CA ARG A 232 -10.93 15.31 -8.77
C ARG A 232 -10.09 14.13 -9.27
N GLU A 233 -8.77 14.22 -9.18
CA GLU A 233 -7.86 13.17 -9.67
C GLU A 233 -7.95 11.90 -8.84
N SER A 234 -8.19 12.01 -7.53
CA SER A 234 -8.37 10.83 -6.68
C SER A 234 -9.55 9.95 -7.10
N LEU A 235 -10.58 10.52 -7.76
CA LEU A 235 -11.71 9.75 -8.29
C LEU A 235 -11.27 8.67 -9.30
N TRP A 236 -10.06 8.78 -9.86
CA TRP A 236 -9.45 7.74 -10.68
C TRP A 236 -9.41 6.37 -9.99
N ASN A 237 -9.20 6.31 -8.68
CA ASN A 237 -9.25 5.05 -7.92
C ASN A 237 -10.63 4.39 -7.89
N ILE A 238 -11.71 5.18 -8.01
CA ILE A 238 -13.10 4.67 -7.97
C ILE A 238 -13.44 3.94 -9.27
N LEU A 239 -12.75 4.28 -10.37
CA LEU A 239 -12.93 3.64 -11.67
C LEU A 239 -12.32 2.23 -11.75
N ASP A 240 -11.69 1.76 -10.67
CA ASP A 240 -11.04 0.45 -10.64
C ASP A 240 -12.10 -0.67 -10.53
N PRO A 241 -12.27 -1.53 -11.56
CA PRO A 241 -13.24 -2.62 -11.50
C PRO A 241 -12.95 -3.61 -10.37
N LEU A 242 -11.69 -3.74 -9.92
CA LEU A 242 -11.36 -4.61 -8.79
C LEU A 242 -11.96 -4.11 -7.47
N VAL A 243 -12.22 -2.81 -7.31
CA VAL A 243 -12.89 -2.27 -6.12
C VAL A 243 -14.33 -2.78 -6.06
N ALA A 244 -15.07 -2.67 -7.17
CA ALA A 244 -16.45 -3.16 -7.23
C ALA A 244 -16.52 -4.68 -7.02
N LEU A 245 -15.62 -5.43 -7.66
CA LEU A 245 -15.54 -6.88 -7.50
C LEU A 245 -15.19 -7.28 -6.06
N SER A 246 -14.29 -6.54 -5.41
CA SER A 246 -13.89 -6.82 -4.03
C SER A 246 -14.98 -6.49 -3.02
N ILE A 247 -15.72 -5.39 -3.20
CA ILE A 247 -16.91 -5.09 -2.39
C ILE A 247 -17.97 -6.20 -2.56
N TYR A 248 -18.20 -6.63 -3.80
CA TYR A 248 -19.12 -7.74 -4.08
C TYR A 248 -18.66 -9.04 -3.40
N SER A 249 -17.37 -9.38 -3.48
CA SER A 249 -16.77 -10.55 -2.83
C SER A 249 -17.00 -10.54 -1.31
N VAL A 250 -16.69 -9.43 -0.65
CA VAL A 250 -16.89 -9.25 0.80
C VAL A 250 -18.38 -9.41 1.17
N GLY A 251 -19.27 -8.74 0.44
CA GLY A 251 -20.72 -8.84 0.68
C GLY A 251 -21.25 -10.27 0.49
N LYS A 252 -20.79 -10.95 -0.56
CA LYS A 252 -21.15 -12.33 -0.86
C LYS A 252 -20.71 -13.27 0.27
N TYR A 253 -19.49 -13.11 0.77
CA TYR A 253 -18.98 -13.88 1.89
C TYR A 253 -19.75 -13.61 3.19
N TRP A 254 -19.96 -12.35 3.55
CA TRP A 254 -20.70 -12.02 4.77
C TRP A 254 -22.13 -12.55 4.76
N LEU A 255 -22.84 -12.40 3.64
CA LEU A 255 -24.24 -12.84 3.52
C LEU A 255 -24.35 -14.36 3.39
N PHE A 256 -23.59 -14.97 2.48
CA PHE A 256 -23.80 -16.36 2.06
C PHE A 256 -22.69 -17.32 2.50
N GLY A 257 -21.55 -16.81 2.96
CA GLY A 257 -20.37 -17.63 3.29
C GLY A 257 -19.65 -18.15 2.06
N GLU A 258 -19.95 -17.58 0.89
CA GLU A 258 -19.36 -17.98 -0.38
C GLU A 258 -18.19 -17.07 -0.73
N GLU A 259 -17.02 -17.67 -0.92
CA GLU A 259 -15.87 -16.99 -1.52
C GLU A 259 -16.15 -16.65 -2.99
N MET A 260 -15.46 -15.63 -3.49
CA MET A 260 -15.55 -15.25 -4.88
C MET A 260 -14.81 -16.29 -5.76
N THR A 261 -15.43 -16.67 -6.87
CA THR A 261 -14.77 -17.53 -7.84
C THR A 261 -13.65 -16.77 -8.55
N PRO A 262 -12.52 -17.43 -8.88
CA PRO A 262 -11.44 -16.81 -9.63
C PRO A 262 -11.94 -16.12 -10.89
N ILE A 263 -11.44 -14.92 -11.16
CA ILE A 263 -11.88 -14.12 -12.29
C ILE A 263 -11.43 -14.83 -13.59
N SER A 264 -12.40 -15.13 -14.46
CA SER A 264 -12.15 -15.87 -15.72
C SER A 264 -11.58 -14.99 -16.84
N LEU A 265 -11.52 -13.68 -16.65
CA LEU A 265 -10.95 -12.74 -17.62
C LEU A 265 -9.45 -12.99 -17.79
N LYS A 266 -8.94 -12.85 -19.03
CA LYS A 266 -7.51 -13.00 -19.36
C LYS A 266 -6.65 -11.85 -18.86
N PHE A 267 -7.27 -10.69 -18.67
CA PHE A 267 -6.67 -9.51 -18.09
C PHE A 267 -7.72 -8.68 -17.36
N ILE A 268 -7.29 -7.89 -16.38
CA ILE A 268 -8.14 -6.88 -15.73
C ILE A 268 -7.44 -5.53 -15.70
N PRO A 269 -8.05 -4.48 -16.27
CA PRO A 269 -7.54 -3.13 -16.09
C PRO A 269 -7.78 -2.67 -14.64
N SER A 270 -6.88 -1.88 -14.09
CA SER A 270 -7.01 -1.26 -12.79
C SER A 270 -6.47 0.16 -12.86
N THR A 271 -7.11 1.08 -12.14
CA THR A 271 -6.77 2.50 -12.13
C THR A 271 -6.24 2.86 -10.75
N ARG A 272 -5.05 3.45 -10.65
CA ARG A 272 -4.46 3.84 -9.35
C ARG A 272 -4.05 5.30 -9.35
N PHE A 273 -4.37 6.03 -8.29
CA PHE A 273 -3.96 7.41 -8.05
C PHE A 273 -3.05 7.48 -6.83
N ASN A 274 -1.95 8.22 -6.94
CA ASN A 274 -0.94 8.35 -5.91
C ASN A 274 -0.41 9.79 -5.79
N LEU A 275 0.18 10.11 -4.63
CA LEU A 275 0.95 11.33 -4.43
C LEU A 275 2.44 10.99 -4.50
N THR A 276 3.21 11.85 -5.16
CA THR A 276 4.67 11.73 -5.26
C THR A 276 5.32 13.01 -4.76
N PRO A 277 6.64 13.02 -4.50
CA PRO A 277 7.35 14.26 -4.17
C PRO A 277 7.35 15.32 -5.28
N ILE A 278 6.96 14.96 -6.50
CA ILE A 278 7.03 15.82 -7.68
C ILE A 278 5.64 16.38 -8.03
N GLY A 279 4.58 15.67 -7.66
CA GLY A 279 3.20 15.93 -8.06
C GLY A 279 2.29 14.72 -7.84
N SER A 280 1.01 14.86 -8.21
CA SER A 280 0.08 13.73 -8.25
C SER A 280 0.29 12.89 -9.52
N GLU A 281 0.03 11.59 -9.43
CA GLU A 281 0.18 10.66 -10.55
C GLU A 281 -1.01 9.68 -10.65
N ALA A 282 -1.34 9.30 -11.88
CA ALA A 282 -2.32 8.30 -12.22
C ALA A 282 -1.66 7.14 -12.98
N TYR A 283 -2.11 5.93 -12.67
CA TYR A 283 -1.68 4.68 -13.26
C TYR A 283 -2.84 4.00 -13.96
N LEU A 284 -2.54 3.37 -15.09
CA LEU A 284 -3.37 2.36 -15.72
C LEU A 284 -2.59 1.04 -15.69
N ASP A 285 -2.99 0.15 -14.79
CA ASP A 285 -2.43 -1.18 -14.64
C ASP A 285 -3.27 -2.19 -15.47
N LEU A 286 -2.60 -3.19 -16.02
CA LEU A 286 -3.21 -4.33 -16.71
C LEU A 286 -2.68 -5.61 -16.08
N TYR A 287 -3.47 -6.22 -15.21
CA TYR A 287 -3.11 -7.46 -14.53
C TYR A 287 -3.37 -8.67 -15.42
N THR A 288 -2.44 -9.61 -15.45
CA THR A 288 -2.53 -10.91 -16.11
C THR A 288 -2.14 -12.02 -15.13
N ARG A 289 -2.51 -13.28 -15.42
CA ARG A 289 -2.23 -14.38 -14.47
C ARG A 289 -0.73 -14.56 -14.22
N LYS A 290 0.09 -14.09 -15.17
CA LYS A 290 1.55 -14.22 -15.20
C LYS A 290 2.29 -12.96 -14.77
N GLY A 291 1.60 -11.86 -14.45
CA GLY A 291 2.25 -10.59 -14.10
C GLY A 291 1.43 -9.38 -14.50
N GLN A 292 2.08 -8.22 -14.66
CA GLN A 292 1.41 -6.94 -14.91
C GLN A 292 2.12 -6.11 -15.97
N ILE A 293 1.37 -5.22 -16.60
CA ILE A 293 1.91 -4.09 -17.36
C ILE A 293 1.26 -2.83 -16.80
N TYR A 294 1.99 -1.74 -16.68
CA TYR A 294 1.38 -0.47 -16.31
C TYR A 294 1.98 0.71 -17.06
N LEU A 295 1.15 1.74 -17.20
CA LEU A 295 1.56 3.08 -17.61
C LEU A 295 1.24 4.05 -16.49
N ARG A 296 2.07 5.08 -16.34
CA ARG A 296 1.83 6.17 -15.39
C ARG A 296 2.05 7.53 -16.04
N TYR A 297 1.25 8.49 -15.60
CA TYR A 297 1.35 9.89 -15.98
C TYR A 297 1.01 10.77 -14.78
N GLY A 298 1.74 11.86 -14.62
CA GLY A 298 1.49 12.83 -13.57
C GLY A 298 1.93 14.23 -13.97
N GLU A 299 1.40 15.21 -13.26
CA GLU A 299 1.69 16.63 -13.47
C GLU A 299 2.41 17.16 -12.23
N GLY A 300 3.66 17.60 -12.41
CA GLY A 300 4.47 18.15 -11.34
C GLY A 300 4.69 19.65 -11.47
N GLN A 301 5.26 20.26 -10.42
CA GLN A 301 5.54 21.71 -10.42
C GLN A 301 6.56 22.15 -11.48
N LYS A 302 7.44 21.24 -11.88
CA LYS A 302 8.51 21.48 -12.86
C LYS A 302 8.19 20.87 -14.24
N GLY A 303 6.98 20.37 -14.45
CA GLY A 303 6.53 19.76 -15.70
C GLY A 303 5.89 18.38 -15.50
N ASP A 304 5.45 17.81 -16.62
CA ASP A 304 4.81 16.50 -16.64
C ASP A 304 5.85 15.38 -16.48
N PHE A 305 5.43 14.27 -15.88
CA PHE A 305 6.25 13.08 -15.72
C PHE A 305 5.45 11.84 -16.10
N TYR A 306 6.14 10.83 -16.61
CA TYR A 306 5.49 9.64 -17.15
C TYR A 306 6.43 8.45 -17.10
N GLY A 307 5.86 7.26 -17.28
CA GLY A 307 6.64 6.04 -17.29
C GLY A 307 5.76 4.81 -17.43
N GLY A 308 6.36 3.66 -17.22
CA GLY A 308 5.66 2.39 -17.23
C GLY A 308 6.57 1.26 -16.82
N GLY A 309 5.97 0.10 -16.66
CA GLY A 309 6.72 -1.10 -16.30
C GLY A 309 6.02 -2.36 -16.73
N ILE A 310 6.80 -3.43 -16.80
CA ILE A 310 6.34 -4.78 -17.09
C ILE A 310 6.91 -5.69 -16.02
N GLY A 311 6.01 -6.47 -15.41
CA GLY A 311 6.32 -7.48 -14.43
C GLY A 311 5.87 -8.84 -14.90
N ILE A 312 6.74 -9.83 -14.70
CA ILE A 312 6.41 -11.25 -14.78
C ILE A 312 6.59 -11.82 -13.39
N ASP A 313 5.57 -12.46 -12.87
CA ASP A 313 5.59 -13.05 -11.54
C ASP A 313 5.69 -14.57 -11.64
N ARG A 314 6.62 -15.14 -10.86
CA ARG A 314 6.75 -16.58 -10.61
C ARG A 314 6.61 -17.45 -11.87
N MET A 315 7.33 -17.10 -12.93
CA MET A 315 7.47 -17.97 -14.10
C MET A 315 8.17 -19.28 -13.68
N PRO A 316 7.50 -20.44 -13.79
CA PRO A 316 8.11 -21.71 -13.40
C PRO A 316 9.27 -22.05 -14.34
N ILE A 317 10.44 -22.31 -13.77
CA ILE A 317 11.63 -22.83 -14.47
C ILE A 317 11.73 -24.34 -14.26
N LYS A 318 11.35 -24.81 -13.06
CA LYS A 318 11.20 -26.21 -12.69
C LYS A 318 9.94 -26.35 -11.82
N GLU A 319 9.58 -27.59 -11.48
CA GLU A 319 8.41 -27.89 -10.63
C GLU A 319 8.45 -27.14 -9.29
N ASP A 320 9.64 -27.01 -8.72
CA ASP A 320 9.88 -26.43 -7.40
C ASP A 320 10.64 -25.10 -7.46
N LEU A 321 10.80 -24.50 -8.65
CA LEU A 321 11.59 -23.28 -8.85
C LEU A 321 10.89 -22.34 -9.81
N SER A 322 10.64 -21.12 -9.36
CA SER A 322 10.09 -20.05 -10.18
C SER A 322 10.92 -18.77 -10.09
N VAL A 323 10.85 -17.97 -11.15
CA VAL A 323 11.53 -16.68 -11.25
C VAL A 323 10.53 -15.59 -11.60
N GLY A 324 10.63 -14.46 -10.92
CA GLY A 324 9.95 -13.22 -11.28
C GLY A 324 10.95 -12.19 -11.81
N CYS A 325 10.48 -11.28 -12.65
CA CYS A 325 11.26 -10.18 -13.17
C CYS A 325 10.38 -8.93 -13.31
N ASN A 326 10.85 -7.78 -12.85
CA ASN A 326 10.20 -6.48 -13.09
C ASN A 326 11.19 -5.53 -13.77
N ILE A 327 10.70 -4.82 -14.79
CA ILE A 327 11.44 -3.76 -15.48
C ILE A 327 10.55 -2.53 -15.49
N ASP A 328 11.07 -1.42 -15.00
CA ASP A 328 10.39 -0.14 -14.98
C ASP A 328 11.25 0.93 -15.65
N TRP A 329 10.60 1.89 -16.29
CA TRP A 329 11.21 3.08 -16.85
C TRP A 329 10.35 4.31 -16.57
N TRP A 330 10.99 5.47 -16.43
CA TRP A 330 10.30 6.73 -16.27
C TRP A 330 11.12 7.92 -16.75
N HIS A 331 10.41 9.02 -16.99
CA HIS A 331 10.96 10.35 -17.20
C HIS A 331 10.38 11.31 -16.15
N GLN A 332 11.25 12.07 -15.48
CA GLN A 332 10.88 13.07 -14.47
C GLN A 332 11.61 14.39 -14.75
N PRO A 333 10.92 15.55 -14.65
CA PRO A 333 11.54 16.85 -14.96
C PRO A 333 12.79 17.19 -14.15
N ILE A 334 12.90 16.67 -12.92
CA ILE A 334 13.98 17.00 -11.99
C ILE A 334 15.20 16.10 -12.21
N THR A 335 14.95 14.81 -12.37
CA THR A 335 15.97 13.75 -12.32
C THR A 335 16.27 13.15 -13.70
N GLY A 336 15.47 13.49 -14.73
CA GLY A 336 15.58 12.95 -16.07
C GLY A 336 15.01 11.54 -16.18
N ASP A 337 15.64 10.74 -17.03
CA ASP A 337 15.25 9.34 -17.23
C ASP A 337 15.79 8.45 -16.11
N GLY A 338 14.95 7.54 -15.63
CA GLY A 338 15.32 6.52 -14.67
C GLY A 338 14.79 5.15 -15.05
N TYR A 339 15.30 4.13 -14.38
CA TYR A 339 14.93 2.74 -14.61
C TYR A 339 15.04 1.92 -13.34
N ASN A 340 14.33 0.79 -13.32
CA ASN A 340 14.45 -0.22 -12.29
C ASN A 340 14.49 -1.61 -12.93
N LEU A 341 15.36 -2.48 -12.42
CA LEU A 341 15.41 -3.89 -12.77
C LEU A 341 15.37 -4.71 -11.49
N GLU A 342 14.49 -5.69 -11.45
CA GLU A 342 14.31 -6.56 -10.30
C GLU A 342 14.15 -8.00 -10.73
N ILE A 343 14.77 -8.92 -10.00
CA ILE A 343 14.64 -10.36 -10.18
C ILE A 343 14.27 -10.98 -8.84
N GLY A 344 13.24 -11.82 -8.86
CA GLY A 344 12.82 -12.65 -7.75
C GLY A 344 13.04 -14.13 -8.06
N LEU A 345 13.43 -14.91 -7.05
CA LEU A 345 13.54 -16.35 -7.11
C LEU A 345 12.72 -16.94 -5.97
N THR A 346 11.90 -17.93 -6.28
CA THR A 346 11.13 -18.68 -5.29
C THR A 346 11.40 -20.17 -5.49
N LYS A 347 11.82 -20.84 -4.42
CA LYS A 347 12.19 -22.25 -4.40
C LYS A 347 11.37 -22.99 -3.36
N ASP A 348 10.72 -24.07 -3.76
CA ASP A 348 10.00 -24.95 -2.86
C ASP A 348 10.95 -26.01 -2.32
N ILE A 349 10.95 -26.17 -0.99
CA ILE A 349 11.83 -27.09 -0.27
C ILE A 349 11.02 -28.32 0.16
N ALA A 350 9.76 -28.10 0.53
CA ALA A 350 8.77 -29.13 0.85
C ALA A 350 7.38 -28.62 0.45
N ASP A 351 6.39 -29.49 0.50
CA ASP A 351 5.00 -29.15 0.16
C ASP A 351 4.43 -28.00 1.02
N TRP A 352 5.00 -27.76 2.20
CA TRP A 352 4.57 -26.71 3.13
C TRP A 352 5.55 -25.55 3.30
N LEU A 353 6.73 -25.63 2.69
CA LEU A 353 7.85 -24.70 2.94
C LEU A 353 8.60 -24.34 1.66
N GLY A 354 8.79 -23.05 1.45
CA GLY A 354 9.65 -22.51 0.41
C GLY A 354 10.57 -21.40 0.91
N PHE A 355 11.45 -20.97 0.03
CA PHE A 355 12.36 -19.86 0.21
C PHE A 355 12.19 -18.88 -0.94
N SER A 356 12.20 -17.58 -0.61
CA SER A 356 12.18 -16.51 -1.59
C SER A 356 13.41 -15.62 -1.45
N ALA A 357 13.93 -15.15 -2.58
CA ALA A 357 14.97 -14.15 -2.64
C ALA A 357 14.65 -13.14 -3.73
N LYS A 358 14.90 -11.88 -3.48
CA LYS A 358 14.67 -10.78 -4.42
C LYS A 358 15.85 -9.84 -4.39
N THR A 359 16.27 -9.41 -5.56
CA THR A 359 17.30 -8.37 -5.70
C THR A 359 16.95 -7.47 -6.88
N GLY A 360 17.34 -6.20 -6.79
CA GLY A 360 17.14 -5.26 -7.88
C GLY A 360 18.11 -4.10 -7.81
N PHE A 361 18.05 -3.29 -8.86
CA PHE A 361 18.80 -2.05 -8.98
C PHE A 361 17.86 -0.96 -9.49
N LYS A 362 17.82 0.16 -8.77
CA LYS A 362 17.07 1.36 -9.14
C LYS A 362 18.03 2.49 -9.51
N GLY A 363 17.79 3.13 -10.65
CA GLY A 363 18.44 4.38 -11.06
C GLY A 363 17.88 5.61 -10.35
N LYS A 364 18.19 6.79 -10.89
CA LYS A 364 17.80 8.09 -10.33
C LYS A 364 16.30 8.34 -10.42
N GLY A 365 15.78 9.13 -9.49
CA GLY A 365 14.38 9.58 -9.48
C GLY A 365 13.44 8.74 -8.63
N TYR A 366 12.18 9.13 -8.64
CA TYR A 366 11.13 8.52 -7.83
C TYR A 366 10.48 7.32 -8.55
N LEU A 367 10.42 6.19 -7.85
CA LEU A 367 9.61 5.04 -8.24
C LEU A 367 8.86 4.58 -7.00
N MET A 368 7.55 4.40 -7.14
CA MET A 368 6.68 4.05 -6.01
C MET A 368 7.14 2.76 -5.33
N GLY A 369 7.19 2.76 -4.00
CA GLY A 369 7.61 1.62 -3.18
C GLY A 369 9.12 1.36 -3.15
N LYS A 370 9.91 2.03 -3.99
CA LYS A 370 11.37 1.93 -3.99
C LYS A 370 12.03 3.06 -3.21
N GLY A 371 13.26 2.82 -2.76
CA GLY A 371 14.00 3.77 -1.94
C GLY A 371 14.31 5.09 -2.64
N PHE A 372 14.54 6.16 -1.87
CA PHE A 372 14.90 7.49 -2.40
C PHE A 372 16.12 7.42 -3.33
N SER A 373 17.21 6.89 -2.79
CA SER A 373 18.51 6.85 -3.45
C SER A 373 18.56 5.82 -4.58
N GLU A 374 19.44 6.06 -5.55
CA GLU A 374 19.83 5.04 -6.52
C GLU A 374 20.65 3.94 -5.82
N GLY A 375 20.62 2.72 -6.38
CA GLY A 375 21.43 1.62 -5.92
C GLY A 375 20.73 0.27 -5.91
N GLY A 376 21.48 -0.72 -5.42
CA GLY A 376 21.01 -2.08 -5.25
C GLY A 376 20.14 -2.24 -4.00
N TYR A 377 19.14 -3.11 -4.08
CA TYR A 377 18.31 -3.51 -2.96
C TYR A 377 18.03 -5.02 -3.01
N GLY A 378 17.56 -5.58 -1.91
CA GLY A 378 17.18 -6.98 -1.86
C GLY A 378 16.57 -7.43 -0.54
N ALA A 379 15.94 -8.60 -0.61
CA ALA A 379 15.30 -9.28 0.50
C ALA A 379 15.43 -10.79 0.33
N ILE A 380 15.46 -11.50 1.45
CA ILE A 380 15.31 -12.96 1.49
C ILE A 380 14.10 -13.29 2.36
N GLY A 381 13.47 -14.42 2.14
CA GLY A 381 12.23 -14.73 2.84
C GLY A 381 11.95 -16.20 2.93
N ILE A 382 11.02 -16.51 3.82
CA ILE A 382 10.45 -17.85 3.99
C ILE A 382 9.04 -17.80 3.44
N ASP A 383 8.71 -18.79 2.62
CA ASP A 383 7.37 -18.99 2.11
C ASP A 383 6.74 -20.16 2.86
N LEU A 384 5.53 -19.96 3.38
CA LEU A 384 4.68 -21.02 3.89
C LEU A 384 3.68 -21.38 2.80
N ILE A 385 3.55 -22.67 2.50
CA ILE A 385 2.67 -23.20 1.46
C ILE A 385 1.63 -24.06 2.18
N PHE A 386 0.36 -23.84 1.91
CA PHE A 386 -0.74 -24.66 2.42
C PHE A 386 -1.64 -25.02 1.28
#